data_AF-Q847R8-F1
#
_entry.id   AF-Q847R8-F1
#
_cell.length_a   1.000
_cell.length_b   1.000
_cell.length_c   1.000
_cell.angle_alpha   90.00
_cell.angle_beta   90.00
_cell.angle_gamma   90.00
#
_symmetry.space_group_name_H-M   'P 1'
#
loop_
_entity.id
_entity.type
_entity.pdbx_description
1 polymer ?
#
loop_
_entity_poly.entity_id
_entity_poly.type
_entity_poly.pdbx_seq_one_letter_code
_entity_poly.pdbx_strand_id
1 'polypeptide(L)' 'MPILNTIILLSSGVSITWAHNAILNNKFNQTIQRIIITIILGVYFTILQAIEYFEAPFTIADSIYGSTFFIRTGFHG' A
#
# COMPACT_ATOMS: atom_id res chain seq x y z
N MET A 1 7.76 1.44 10.88
CA MET A 1 7.19 1.20 9.55
C MET A 1 5.88 1.97 9.22
N PRO A 2 4.97 2.29 10.17
CA PRO A 2 3.63 2.78 9.81
C PRO A 2 3.56 4.06 8.96
N ILE A 3 4.38 5.08 9.27
CA ILE A 3 4.34 6.37 8.56
C ILE A 3 4.75 6.21 7.09
N LEU A 4 5.73 5.35 6.81
CA LEU A 4 6.19 5.09 5.45
C LEU A 4 5.09 4.43 4.62
N ASN A 5 4.40 3.43 5.18
CA ASN A 5 3.28 2.76 4.53
C ASN A 5 2.16 3.75 4.15
N THR A 6 1.85 4.69 5.04
CA THR A 6 0.88 5.77 4.75
C THR A 6 1.33 6.66 3.59
N ILE A 7 2.59 7.09 3.57
CA ILE A 7 3.13 7.93 2.48
C ILE A 7 3.08 7.18 1.14
N ILE A 8 3.37 5.88 1.14
CA ILE A 8 3.32 5.04 -0.08
C ILE A 8 1.90 4.97 -0.62
N LEU A 9 0.90 4.72 0.22
CA LEU A 9 -0.51 4.66 -0.20
C LEU A 9 -1.04 6.02 -0.67
N LEU A 10 -0.67 7.11 0.00
CA LEU A 10 -1.02 8.46 -0.47
C LEU A 10 -0.38 8.76 -1.83
N SER A 11 0.89 8.37 -2.00
CA SER A 11 1.61 8.55 -3.27
C SER A 11 1.02 7.70 -4.40
N SER A 12 0.56 6.47 -4.11
CA SER A 12 -0.12 5.62 -5.10
C SER A 12 -1.48 6.20 -5.50
N GLY A 13 -2.20 6.83 -4.56
CA GLY A 13 -3.41 7.61 -4.83
C GLY A 13 -3.15 8.80 -5.78
N VAL A 14 -2.04 9.51 -5.61
CA VAL A 14 -1.62 10.59 -6.52
C VAL A 14 -1.28 10.03 -7.90
N SER A 15 -0.53 8.93 -7.99
CA SER A 15 -0.13 8.35 -9.28
C SER A 15 -1.31 7.80 -10.08
N ILE A 16 -2.30 7.17 -9.44
CA ILE A 16 -3.49 6.67 -10.14
C ILE A 16 -4.40 7.81 -10.59
N THR A 17 -4.53 8.88 -9.80
CA THR A 17 -5.28 10.09 -10.19
C THR A 17 -4.62 10.76 -11.41
N TRP A 18 -3.27 10.77 -11.45
CA TRP A 18 -2.55 11.23 -12.63
C TRP A 18 -2.78 10.29 -13.83
N ALA A 19 -2.70 8.97 -13.65
CA ALA A 19 -2.99 8.02 -14.73
C ALA A 19 -4.38 8.24 -15.34
N HIS A 20 -5.39 8.48 -14.49
CA HIS A 20 -6.75 8.80 -14.90
C HIS A 20 -6.81 10.11 -15.71
N ASN A 21 -6.21 11.20 -15.22
CA ASN A 21 -6.17 12.45 -15.99
C ASN A 21 -5.38 12.32 -17.32
N ALA A 22 -4.33 11.50 -17.36
CA ALA A 22 -3.59 11.23 -18.59
C ALA A 22 -4.45 10.50 -19.63
N ILE A 23 -5.32 9.57 -19.20
CA ILE A 23 -6.20 8.85 -20.12
C ILE A 23 -7.26 9.78 -20.73
N LEU A 24 -7.83 10.68 -19.91
CA LEU A 24 -8.81 11.68 -20.38
C LEU A 24 -8.19 12.65 -21.40
N ASN A 25 -6.88 12.89 -21.32
CA ASN A 25 -6.13 13.70 -22.27
C ASN A 25 -5.51 12.88 -23.43
N ASN A 26 -5.94 11.63 -23.64
CA ASN A 26 -5.43 10.71 -24.67
C ASN A 26 -3.90 10.46 -24.63
N LYS A 27 -3.26 10.61 -23.45
CA LYS A 27 -1.81 10.40 -23.26
C LYS A 27 -1.48 8.97 -22.80
N PHE A 28 -1.66 7.99 -23.70
CA PHE A 28 -1.56 6.56 -23.37
C PHE A 28 -0.20 6.13 -22.78
N ASN A 29 0.92 6.60 -23.32
CA ASN A 29 2.24 6.26 -22.77
C ASN A 29 2.39 6.71 -21.31
N GLN A 30 1.87 7.90 -20.99
CA GLN A 30 1.91 8.43 -19.63
C GLN A 30 0.96 7.66 -18.71
N THR A 31 -0.22 7.27 -19.18
CA THR A 31 -1.14 6.42 -18.44
C THR A 31 -0.49 5.09 -18.05
N ILE A 32 0.12 4.38 -19.01
CA ILE A 32 0.77 3.09 -18.74
C ILE A 32 1.90 3.26 -17.72
N GLN A 33 2.76 4.28 -17.89
CA GLN A 33 3.84 4.56 -16.96
C GLN A 33 3.33 4.82 -15.53
N ARG A 34 2.26 5.60 -15.37
CA ARG A 34 1.70 5.95 -14.05
C ARG A 34 0.94 4.78 -13.40
N ILE A 35 0.28 3.93 -14.19
CA ILE A 35 -0.31 2.68 -13.68
C ILE A 35 0.78 1.74 -13.16
N ILE A 36 1.87 1.55 -13.92
CA ILE A 36 3.00 0.71 -13.47
C ILE A 36 3.58 1.23 -12.16
N ILE A 37 3.79 2.54 -12.02
CA ILE A 37 4.26 3.15 -10.77
C ILE A 37 3.29 2.86 -9.62
N THR A 38 1.97 2.99 -9.85
CA THR A 38 0.95 2.71 -8.83
C THR A 38 1.03 1.26 -8.34
N ILE A 39 1.16 0.30 -9.27
CA ILE A 39 1.27 -1.13 -8.94
C ILE A 39 2.55 -1.40 -8.15
N ILE A 40 3.69 -0.83 -8.56
CA ILE A 40 4.97 -0.98 -7.85
C ILE A 40 4.86 -0.45 -6.41
N LEU A 41 4.22 0.71 -6.21
CA LEU A 41 3.99 1.25 -4.86
C LEU A 41 3.10 0.33 -4.02
N GLY A 42 2.07 -0.28 -4.61
CA GLY A 42 1.21 -1.26 -3.94
C GLY A 42 1.98 -2.52 -3.50
N VAL A 43 2.81 -3.09 -4.39
CA VAL A 43 3.67 -4.24 -4.05
C VAL A 43 4.71 -3.86 -2.99
N TYR A 44 5.24 -2.64 -3.05
CA TYR A 44 6.19 -2.17 -2.04
C TYR A 44 5.54 -2.02 -0.66
N PHE A 45 4.30 -1.54 -0.61
CA PHE A 45 3.50 -1.51 0.63
C PHE A 45 3.29 -2.92 1.21
N THR A 46 2.92 -3.92 0.39
CA THR A 46 2.66 -5.28 0.91
C THR A 46 3.93 -5.95 1.45
N ILE A 47 5.09 -5.72 0.82
CA ILE A 47 6.38 -6.19 1.34
C ILE A 47 6.69 -5.56 2.70
N LEU A 48 6.53 -4.24 2.84
CA LEU A 48 6.77 -3.56 4.11
C LEU A 48 5.79 -4.01 5.20
N GLN A 49 4.53 -4.26 4.85
CA GLN A 49 3.54 -4.79 5.78
C GLN A 49 3.90 -6.20 6.26
N ALA A 50 4.43 -7.04 5.37
CA ALA A 50 4.93 -8.36 5.75
C ALA A 50 6.14 -8.27 6.69
N ILE A 51 7.10 -7.38 6.41
CA ILE A 51 8.26 -7.14 7.30
C ILE A 51 7.79 -6.66 8.68
N GLU A 52 6.81 -5.75 8.74
CA GLU A 52 6.22 -5.31 10.01
C GLU A 52 5.63 -6.49 10.82
N TYR A 53 5.00 -7.46 10.15
CA TYR A 53 4.48 -8.66 10.84
C TYR A 53 5.58 -9.58 11.34
N PHE A 54 6.69 -9.73 10.60
CA PHE A 54 7.82 -10.54 11.03
C PHE A 54 8.61 -9.92 12.19
N GLU A 55 8.70 -8.59 12.23
CA GLU A 55 9.44 -7.86 13.28
C GLU A 55 8.58 -7.53 14.51
N ALA A 56 7.26 -7.74 14.45
CA ALA A 56 6.35 -7.44 15.56
C ALA A 56 6.71 -8.29 16.81
N PRO A 57 6.85 -7.68 18.00
CA PRO A 57 7.19 -8.40 19.24
C PRO A 57 5.97 -9.10 19.86
N PHE A 58 4.86 -9.18 19.14
CA PHE A 58 3.60 -9.78 19.55
C PHE A 58 2.97 -10.50 18.35
N THR A 59 2.08 -11.44 18.62
CA THR A 59 1.42 -12.31 17.65
C THR A 59 -0.09 -12.12 17.68
N ILE A 60 -0.79 -12.74 16.73
CA ILE A 60 -2.27 -12.74 16.69
C ILE A 60 -2.89 -13.42 17.93
N ALA A 61 -2.16 -14.32 18.59
CA ALA A 61 -2.63 -14.99 19.80
C ALA A 61 -2.52 -14.12 21.07
N ASP A 62 -1.83 -12.98 21.00
CA ASP A 62 -1.57 -12.14 22.16
C ASP A 62 -2.72 -11.18 22.46
N SER A 63 -3.56 -11.55 23.44
CA SER A 63 -4.60 -10.70 24.02
C SER A 63 -5.56 -10.07 22.98
N ILE A 64 -6.35 -9.09 23.42
CA ILE A 64 -7.20 -8.28 22.53
C ILE A 64 -6.37 -7.40 21.60
N TYR A 65 -5.19 -6.92 22.02
CA TYR A 65 -4.38 -6.03 21.20
C TYR A 65 -3.82 -6.73 19.94
N GLY A 66 -3.15 -7.88 20.10
CA GLY A 66 -2.57 -8.62 18.98
C GLY A 66 -3.64 -9.14 18.02
N SER A 67 -4.70 -9.73 18.55
CA SER A 67 -5.82 -10.21 17.72
C SER A 67 -6.49 -9.09 16.91
N THR A 68 -6.80 -7.95 17.53
CA THR A 68 -7.41 -6.82 16.80
C THR A 68 -6.45 -6.16 15.82
N PHE A 69 -5.16 -6.05 16.16
CA PHE A 69 -4.14 -5.52 15.25
C PHE A 69 -4.05 -6.35 13.98
N PHE A 70 -3.69 -7.64 14.08
CA PHE A 70 -3.44 -8.50 12.91
C PHE A 70 -4.69 -8.76 12.07
N ILE A 71 -5.88 -8.87 12.67
CA ILE A 71 -7.12 -9.02 11.90
C ILE A 71 -7.39 -7.76 11.07
N ARG A 72 -7.28 -6.57 11.68
CA ARG A 72 -7.61 -5.32 10.99
C ARG A 72 -6.60 -4.99 9.90
N THR A 73 -5.31 -5.10 10.19
CA THR A 73 -4.25 -4.81 9.22
C THR A 73 -4.15 -5.91 8.16
N GLY A 74 -4.38 -7.18 8.54
CA GLY A 74 -4.35 -8.32 7.61
C GLY A 74 -5.53 -8.35 6.64
N PHE A 75 -6.70 -7.84 7.03
CA PHE A 75 -7.82 -7.68 6.10
C PHE A 75 -7.64 -6.50 5.14
N HIS A 76 -6.91 -5.46 5.57
CA HIS A 76 -6.64 -4.28 4.75
C HIS A 76 -5.53 -4.50 3.72
N GLY A 77 -4.46 -5.20 4.12
CA GLY A 77 -3.27 -5.44 3.29
C GLY A 77 -3.51 -6.39 2.12
#